data_AF-A0A7W5A000-F1
#
_entry.id   AF-A0A7W5A000-F1
#
_cell.length_a   1.000
_cell.length_b   1.000
_cell.length_c   1.000
_cell.angle_alpha   90.00
_cell.angle_beta   90.00
_cell.angle_gamma   90.00
#
_symmetry.space_group_name_H-M   'P 1'
#
loop_
_entity.id
_entity.type
_entity.pdbx_description
1 polymer ?
#
loop_
_entity_poly.entity_id
_entity_poly.type
_entity_poly.pdbx_seq_one_letter_code
_entity_poly.pdbx_strand_id
1 'polypeptide(L)'
;MEVGERWAYRTAPHHGPVQEVEVLKIGTKRPPRVRVRFLSEEAEGREEWVPPARLRILWHDKDAWLTREKQWSKLTQDSPDDEDPEFRAVTTLYDEHLWEGIVSFGVNSRERGLLYIEDVPALAALLDVSESFFRTDPRAFTDTDGVLTAPWPTTLAVARLLARTQADHLVTLLDKQERQARQAAIYGRYYRGRGKNPGTYISPEICAEVDRSYKPACDLLRQWCGIETTENFQELKALREEVLRIGKLMEQAIGRLRQAGQAKDADRLERELGIPLEVLRQAERDD
;
A
#
# COMPACT_ATOMS: atom_id res chain seq x y z
N MET A 1 -32.68 -3.52 -18.06
CA MET A 1 -32.84 -2.37 -18.98
C MET A 1 -33.75 -2.79 -20.10
N GLU A 2 -35.00 -2.40 -19.97
CA GLU A 2 -36.10 -2.73 -20.86
C GLU A 2 -36.81 -1.45 -21.33
N VAL A 3 -37.59 -1.57 -22.42
CA VAL A 3 -38.37 -0.45 -22.94
C VAL A 3 -39.52 -0.15 -21.98
N GLY A 4 -39.75 1.13 -21.68
CA GLY A 4 -40.73 1.61 -20.70
C GLY A 4 -40.17 1.76 -19.28
N GLU A 5 -38.96 1.27 -19.01
CA GLU A 5 -38.33 1.48 -17.70
C GLU A 5 -37.86 2.93 -17.54
N ARG A 6 -37.95 3.42 -16.30
CA ARG A 6 -37.46 4.74 -15.90
C ARG A 6 -36.09 4.62 -15.27
N TRP A 7 -35.16 5.41 -15.77
CA TRP A 7 -33.75 5.37 -15.38
C TRP A 7 -33.26 6.74 -14.94
N ALA A 8 -32.32 6.73 -14.01
CA ALA A 8 -31.51 7.87 -13.63
C ALA A 8 -30.44 8.11 -14.71
N TYR A 9 -30.60 9.18 -15.47
CA TYR A 9 -29.64 9.63 -16.48
C TYR A 9 -28.66 10.64 -15.90
N ARG A 10 -27.38 10.49 -16.23
CA ARG A 10 -26.34 11.51 -15.95
C ARG A 10 -25.46 11.73 -17.17
N THR A 11 -25.32 13.00 -17.59
CA THR A 11 -24.53 13.38 -18.77
C THR A 11 -23.05 13.06 -18.60
N ALA A 12 -22.48 13.38 -17.43
CA ALA A 12 -21.12 13.04 -17.07
C ALA A 12 -21.09 11.86 -16.08
N PRO A 13 -20.08 10.96 -16.16
CA PRO A 13 -20.06 9.76 -15.34
C PRO A 13 -20.14 10.00 -13.83
N HIS A 14 -19.52 11.07 -13.31
CA HIS A 14 -19.32 11.27 -11.87
C HIS A 14 -19.77 12.64 -11.37
N HIS A 15 -20.26 13.50 -12.25
CA HIS A 15 -20.64 14.86 -11.90
C HIS A 15 -21.92 15.28 -12.64
N GLY A 16 -22.65 16.22 -12.04
CA GLY A 16 -23.80 16.86 -12.68
C GLY A 16 -25.16 16.32 -12.23
N PRO A 17 -26.23 17.03 -12.62
CA PRO A 17 -27.59 16.71 -12.20
C PRO A 17 -28.04 15.37 -12.79
N VAL A 18 -28.85 14.66 -12.00
CA VAL A 18 -29.47 13.40 -12.40
C VAL A 18 -30.88 13.68 -12.89
N GLN A 19 -31.19 13.25 -14.11
CA GLN A 19 -32.49 13.50 -14.75
C GLN A 19 -33.27 12.19 -14.90
N GLU A 20 -34.59 12.27 -14.81
CA GLU A 20 -35.48 11.14 -15.06
C GLU A 20 -35.63 10.94 -16.56
N VAL A 21 -35.35 9.72 -17.04
CA VAL A 21 -35.58 9.36 -18.43
C VAL A 21 -36.34 8.05 -18.56
N GLU A 22 -37.15 7.95 -19.60
CA GLU A 22 -37.84 6.72 -19.98
C GLU A 22 -37.12 6.07 -21.18
N VAL A 23 -36.87 4.77 -21.11
CA VAL A 23 -36.26 4.02 -22.22
C VAL A 23 -37.31 3.76 -23.30
N LEU A 24 -37.14 4.34 -24.48
CA LEU A 24 -38.06 4.15 -25.60
C LEU A 24 -37.62 3.03 -26.54
N LYS A 25 -36.32 2.89 -26.77
CA LYS A 25 -35.80 1.89 -27.71
C LYS A 25 -34.35 1.53 -27.41
N ILE A 26 -34.03 0.25 -27.51
CA ILE A 26 -32.65 -0.25 -27.43
C ILE A 26 -32.13 -0.49 -28.85
N GLY A 27 -31.05 0.20 -29.20
CA GLY A 27 -30.40 0.09 -30.50
C GLY A 27 -29.52 -1.17 -30.58
N THR A 28 -29.62 -1.90 -31.68
CA THR A 28 -28.87 -3.16 -31.90
C THR A 28 -27.56 -2.96 -32.68
N LYS A 29 -27.34 -1.76 -33.25
CA LYS A 29 -26.10 -1.43 -33.98
C LYS A 29 -24.97 -1.05 -33.02
N ARG A 30 -23.72 -1.37 -33.39
CA ARG A 30 -22.53 -0.96 -32.65
C ARG A 30 -22.06 0.45 -33.05
N PRO A 31 -21.67 1.31 -32.10
CA PRO A 31 -21.71 1.11 -30.64
C PRO A 31 -23.14 1.15 -30.08
N PRO A 32 -23.44 0.40 -29.00
CA PRO A 32 -24.80 0.31 -28.47
C PRO A 32 -25.30 1.69 -28.02
N ARG A 33 -26.54 2.00 -28.39
CA ARG A 33 -27.22 3.26 -28.05
C ARG A 33 -28.63 2.95 -27.56
N VAL A 34 -29.12 3.75 -26.63
CA VAL A 34 -30.48 3.66 -26.10
C VAL A 34 -31.18 4.97 -26.41
N ARG A 35 -32.34 4.91 -27.07
CA ARG A 35 -33.21 6.08 -27.24
C ARG A 35 -33.98 6.27 -25.96
N VAL A 36 -33.82 7.43 -25.35
CA VAL A 36 -34.48 7.80 -24.10
C VAL A 36 -35.30 9.07 -24.28
N ARG A 37 -36.36 9.23 -23.49
CA ARG A 37 -37.16 10.46 -23.39
C ARG A 37 -36.93 11.09 -22.03
N PHE A 38 -36.61 12.39 -22.01
CA PHE A 38 -36.48 13.14 -20.76
C PHE A 38 -37.86 13.49 -20.21
N LEU A 39 -38.10 13.13 -18.94
CA LEU A 39 -39.39 13.35 -18.27
C LEU A 39 -39.43 14.64 -17.44
N SER A 40 -38.35 15.40 -17.37
CA SER A 40 -38.33 16.72 -16.72
C SER A 40 -39.13 17.75 -17.51
N GLU A 41 -39.95 18.57 -16.83
CA GLU A 41 -40.75 19.63 -17.46
C GLU A 41 -39.90 20.60 -18.30
N GLU A 42 -38.68 20.91 -17.84
CA GLU A 42 -37.71 21.78 -18.53
C GLU A 42 -37.17 21.20 -19.86
N ALA A 43 -37.30 19.88 -20.06
CA ALA A 43 -36.79 19.21 -21.25
C ALA A 43 -37.87 18.94 -22.30
N GLU A 44 -39.13 19.32 -22.05
CA GLU A 44 -40.28 19.24 -22.97
C GLU A 44 -40.38 17.89 -23.73
N GLY A 45 -40.08 16.77 -23.08
CA GLY A 45 -40.16 15.45 -23.71
C GLY A 45 -39.10 15.18 -24.77
N ARG A 46 -37.98 15.92 -24.76
CA ARG A 46 -36.83 15.71 -25.66
C ARG A 46 -36.42 14.23 -25.68
N GLU A 47 -36.13 13.73 -26.87
CA GLU A 47 -35.66 12.37 -27.08
C GLU A 47 -34.22 12.36 -27.60
N GLU A 48 -33.37 11.48 -27.06
CA GLU A 48 -31.97 11.40 -27.46
C GLU A 48 -31.46 9.96 -27.48
N TRP A 49 -30.50 9.68 -28.36
CA TRP A 49 -29.73 8.43 -28.36
C TRP A 49 -28.50 8.56 -27.46
N VAL A 50 -28.56 7.96 -26.28
CA VAL A 50 -27.48 8.00 -25.29
C VAL A 50 -26.71 6.68 -25.24
N PRO A 51 -25.41 6.69 -24.91
CA PRO A 51 -24.71 5.46 -24.56
C PRO A 51 -25.33 4.83 -23.28
N PRO A 52 -25.51 3.50 -23.22
CA PRO A 52 -26.06 2.81 -22.04
C PRO A 52 -25.37 3.17 -20.72
N ALA A 53 -24.06 3.43 -20.76
CA ALA A 53 -23.27 3.79 -19.58
C ALA A 53 -23.71 5.09 -18.88
N ARG A 54 -24.52 5.94 -19.53
CA ARG A 54 -25.12 7.14 -18.92
C ARG A 54 -26.38 6.86 -18.11
N LEU A 55 -26.96 5.68 -18.26
CA LEU A 55 -28.10 5.20 -17.48
C LEU A 55 -27.54 4.44 -16.27
N ARG A 56 -27.69 5.02 -15.09
CA ARG A 56 -26.98 4.56 -13.88
C ARG A 56 -27.74 3.50 -13.11
N ILE A 57 -28.98 3.79 -12.79
CA ILE A 57 -29.85 2.96 -11.96
C ILE A 57 -31.30 3.21 -12.33
N LEU A 58 -32.20 2.32 -11.92
CA LEU A 58 -33.65 2.55 -12.01
C LEU A 58 -34.03 3.79 -11.21
N TRP A 59 -34.98 4.57 -11.73
CA TRP A 59 -35.36 5.84 -11.11
C TRP A 59 -35.90 5.67 -9.69
N HIS A 60 -36.58 4.56 -9.39
CA HIS A 60 -37.09 4.30 -8.04
C HIS A 60 -35.97 4.14 -6.99
N ASP A 61 -34.76 3.72 -7.39
CA ASP A 61 -33.60 3.57 -6.49
C ASP A 61 -32.70 4.81 -6.48
N LYS A 62 -33.05 5.86 -7.23
CA LYS A 62 -32.24 7.07 -7.39
C LYS A 62 -31.87 7.69 -6.04
N ASP A 63 -32.82 7.79 -5.10
CA ASP A 63 -32.57 8.47 -3.82
C ASP A 63 -31.64 7.65 -2.91
N ALA A 64 -31.80 6.32 -2.90
CA ALA A 64 -30.87 5.42 -2.21
C ALA A 64 -29.46 5.51 -2.82
N TRP A 65 -29.37 5.52 -4.16
CA TRP A 65 -28.11 5.67 -4.87
C TRP A 65 -27.42 7.02 -4.60
N LEU A 66 -28.17 8.13 -4.64
CA LEU A 66 -27.66 9.47 -4.33
C LEU A 66 -27.23 9.59 -2.85
N THR A 67 -27.94 8.95 -1.94
CA THR A 67 -27.58 8.91 -0.52
C THR A 67 -26.27 8.16 -0.32
N ARG A 68 -26.13 6.98 -0.97
CA ARG A 68 -24.87 6.21 -0.97
C ARG A 68 -23.74 7.05 -1.57
N GLU A 69 -23.95 7.68 -2.72
CA GLU A 69 -22.93 8.54 -3.36
C GLU A 69 -22.48 9.69 -2.43
N LYS A 70 -23.41 10.35 -1.74
CA LYS A 70 -23.08 11.38 -0.73
C LYS A 70 -22.31 10.82 0.45
N GLN A 71 -22.66 9.63 0.92
CA GLN A 71 -21.95 8.95 2.01
C GLN A 71 -20.51 8.62 1.61
N TRP A 72 -20.31 8.05 0.42
CA TRP A 72 -18.98 7.79 -0.14
C TRP A 72 -18.18 9.07 -0.34
N SER A 73 -18.79 10.13 -0.87
CA SER A 73 -18.13 11.42 -1.04
C SER A 73 -17.68 12.04 0.29
N LYS A 74 -18.44 11.85 1.38
CA LYS A 74 -18.03 12.30 2.72
C LYS A 74 -16.90 11.45 3.29
N LEU A 75 -16.94 10.15 3.04
CA LEU A 75 -15.95 9.19 3.49
C LEU A 75 -14.58 9.46 2.85
N THR A 76 -14.55 9.77 1.55
CA THR A 76 -13.33 10.06 0.79
C THR A 76 -12.94 11.54 0.81
N GLN A 77 -13.58 12.37 1.63
CA GLN A 77 -13.30 13.81 1.66
C GLN A 77 -11.86 14.11 2.10
N ASP A 78 -11.32 13.29 2.99
CA ASP A 78 -9.96 13.43 3.53
C ASP A 78 -8.98 12.45 2.85
N SER A 79 -9.35 11.88 1.70
CA SER A 79 -8.48 10.94 0.99
C SER A 79 -7.17 11.64 0.59
N PRO A 80 -6.01 11.01 0.85
CA PRO A 80 -4.72 11.61 0.57
C PRO A 80 -4.41 11.59 -0.94
N ASP A 81 -3.35 12.27 -1.36
CA ASP A 81 -2.82 12.18 -2.73
C ASP A 81 -1.77 11.06 -2.86
N ASP A 82 -1.42 10.66 -4.09
CA ASP A 82 -0.38 9.65 -4.37
C ASP A 82 1.02 10.08 -3.91
N GLU A 83 1.25 11.39 -3.86
CA GLU A 83 2.50 11.98 -3.38
C GLU A 83 2.50 12.24 -1.87
N ASP A 84 1.40 11.94 -1.15
CA ASP A 84 1.34 12.13 0.30
C ASP A 84 2.26 11.12 1.01
N PRO A 85 3.23 11.59 1.83
CA PRO A 85 4.11 10.72 2.60
C PRO A 85 3.37 9.76 3.54
N GLU A 86 2.27 10.17 4.15
CA GLU A 86 1.48 9.30 5.04
C GLU A 86 0.78 8.19 4.24
N PHE A 87 0.28 8.51 3.04
CA PHE A 87 -0.31 7.51 2.15
C PHE A 87 0.69 6.47 1.68
N ARG A 88 1.89 6.91 1.29
CA ARG A 88 2.99 6.02 0.92
C ARG A 88 3.44 5.16 2.08
N ALA A 89 3.54 5.72 3.28
CA ALA A 89 3.87 4.99 4.50
C ALA A 89 2.86 3.87 4.77
N VAL A 90 1.56 4.19 4.74
CA VAL A 90 0.50 3.19 4.87
C VAL A 90 0.57 2.15 3.75
N THR A 91 0.84 2.56 2.51
CA THR A 91 0.97 1.61 1.39
C THR A 91 2.09 0.61 1.62
N THR A 92 3.28 1.08 1.98
CA THR A 92 4.42 0.20 2.30
C THR A 92 4.13 -0.72 3.48
N LEU A 93 3.37 -0.26 4.48
CA LEU A 93 2.97 -1.09 5.62
C LEU A 93 2.08 -2.27 5.20
N TYR A 94 1.12 -2.05 4.28
CA TYR A 94 0.17 -3.07 3.84
C TYR A 94 0.71 -3.94 2.69
N ASP A 95 1.73 -3.50 1.95
CA ASP A 95 2.38 -4.29 0.89
C ASP A 95 3.03 -5.59 1.40
N GLU A 96 3.26 -5.71 2.72
CA GLU A 96 3.79 -6.93 3.35
C GLU A 96 2.72 -8.02 3.57
N HIS A 97 1.43 -7.72 3.33
CA HIS A 97 0.32 -8.68 3.44
C HIS A 97 0.22 -9.37 4.83
N LEU A 98 0.72 -8.72 5.89
CA LEU A 98 0.76 -9.30 7.24
C LEU A 98 -0.62 -9.54 7.87
N TRP A 99 -1.65 -8.85 7.36
CA TRP A 99 -3.00 -8.85 7.91
C TRP A 99 -4.08 -9.19 6.88
N GLU A 100 -3.70 -9.95 5.85
CA GLU A 100 -4.62 -10.45 4.84
C GLU A 100 -5.78 -11.22 5.51
N GLY A 101 -7.02 -10.86 5.16
CA GLY A 101 -8.24 -11.43 5.75
C GLY A 101 -8.68 -10.81 7.08
N ILE A 102 -7.94 -9.85 7.64
CA ILE A 102 -8.35 -9.09 8.84
C ILE A 102 -8.66 -7.65 8.45
N VAL A 103 -7.72 -7.02 7.74
CA VAL A 103 -7.82 -5.61 7.36
C VAL A 103 -7.13 -5.38 6.02
N SER A 104 -7.77 -4.57 5.18
CA SER A 104 -7.23 -4.13 3.90
C SER A 104 -7.46 -2.63 3.73
N PHE A 105 -6.77 -2.03 2.76
CA PHE A 105 -6.91 -0.61 2.47
C PHE A 105 -7.06 -0.34 0.97
N GLY A 106 -7.81 0.70 0.63
CA GLY A 106 -8.02 1.11 -0.75
C GLY A 106 -6.84 1.91 -1.30
N VAL A 107 -6.23 1.40 -2.37
CA VAL A 107 -5.17 2.08 -3.15
C VAL A 107 -5.71 2.82 -4.38
N ASN A 108 -6.88 2.41 -4.87
CA ASN A 108 -7.45 2.95 -6.10
C ASN A 108 -7.87 4.41 -5.92
N SER A 109 -7.84 5.20 -6.99
CA SER A 109 -8.17 6.63 -6.97
C SER A 109 -9.55 6.97 -6.40
N ARG A 110 -10.50 6.02 -6.35
CA ARG A 110 -11.84 6.21 -5.79
C ARG A 110 -11.99 5.78 -4.33
N GLU A 111 -11.10 4.93 -3.86
CA GLU A 111 -11.17 4.31 -2.53
C GLU A 111 -9.91 4.63 -1.72
N ARG A 112 -9.16 5.62 -2.17
CA ARG A 112 -7.85 5.94 -1.66
C ARG A 112 -7.91 6.30 -0.18
N GLY A 113 -7.12 5.60 0.62
CA GLY A 113 -7.04 5.84 2.05
C GLY A 113 -8.26 5.34 2.83
N LEU A 114 -9.17 4.58 2.21
CA LEU A 114 -10.22 3.90 2.95
C LEU A 114 -9.68 2.64 3.61
N LEU A 115 -10.11 2.41 4.85
CA LEU A 115 -9.82 1.19 5.59
C LEU A 115 -11.02 0.26 5.50
N TYR A 116 -10.77 -1.01 5.18
CA TYR A 116 -11.76 -2.07 5.18
C TYR A 116 -11.37 -3.08 6.25
N ILE A 117 -12.20 -3.24 7.27
CA ILE A 117 -11.96 -4.18 8.37
C ILE A 117 -12.94 -5.33 8.22
N GLU A 118 -12.40 -6.50 7.92
CA GLU A 118 -13.14 -7.75 7.74
C GLU A 118 -13.45 -8.40 9.09
N ASP A 119 -12.50 -8.35 10.04
CA ASP A 119 -12.66 -8.87 11.40
C ASP A 119 -12.30 -7.79 12.45
N VAL A 120 -13.34 -7.07 12.91
CA VAL A 120 -13.20 -6.00 13.91
C VAL A 120 -12.69 -6.54 15.26
N PRO A 121 -13.23 -7.63 15.82
CA PRO A 121 -12.70 -8.23 17.05
C PRO A 121 -11.23 -8.64 16.96
N ALA A 122 -10.81 -9.30 15.86
CA ALA A 122 -9.42 -9.72 15.69
C ALA A 122 -8.47 -8.52 15.61
N LEU A 123 -8.85 -7.48 14.85
CA LEU A 123 -8.04 -6.26 14.76
C LEU A 123 -7.99 -5.50 16.10
N ALA A 124 -9.09 -5.45 16.85
CA ALA A 124 -9.13 -4.87 18.19
C ALA A 124 -8.15 -5.57 19.14
N ALA A 125 -8.16 -6.90 19.16
CA ALA A 125 -7.28 -7.71 19.98
C ALA A 125 -5.80 -7.56 19.59
N LEU A 126 -5.51 -7.50 18.28
CA LEU A 126 -4.16 -7.29 17.76
C LEU A 126 -3.58 -5.93 18.20
N LEU A 127 -4.41 -4.90 18.20
CA LEU A 127 -4.01 -3.53 18.50
C LEU A 127 -4.13 -3.15 19.98
N ASP A 128 -4.68 -4.03 20.82
CA ASP A 128 -5.03 -3.77 22.22
C ASP A 128 -5.92 -2.51 22.38
N VAL A 129 -6.96 -2.41 21.53
CA VAL A 129 -7.94 -1.31 21.55
C VAL A 129 -9.36 -1.82 21.63
N SER A 130 -10.29 -0.98 22.09
CA SER A 130 -11.73 -1.27 22.06
C SER A 130 -12.26 -1.31 20.62
N GLU A 131 -13.18 -2.22 20.29
CA GLU A 131 -13.88 -2.25 18.99
C GLU A 131 -14.57 -0.93 18.64
N SER A 132 -14.98 -0.14 19.65
CA SER A 132 -15.57 1.18 19.44
C SER A 132 -14.60 2.18 18.80
N PHE A 133 -13.29 1.94 18.90
CA PHE A 133 -12.26 2.79 18.31
C PHE A 133 -12.46 2.98 16.81
N PHE A 134 -12.75 1.91 16.08
CA PHE A 134 -12.94 1.94 14.62
C PHE A 134 -14.23 2.64 14.18
N ARG A 135 -15.13 2.93 15.14
CA ARG A 135 -16.42 3.62 14.91
C ARG A 135 -16.43 5.03 15.50
N THR A 136 -15.28 5.54 15.93
CA THR A 136 -15.17 6.90 16.50
C THR A 136 -15.52 7.96 15.46
N ASP A 137 -15.16 7.75 14.20
CA ASP A 137 -15.55 8.63 13.10
C ASP A 137 -17.00 8.34 12.68
N PRO A 138 -17.92 9.32 12.71
CA PRO A 138 -19.32 9.12 12.37
C PRO A 138 -19.56 8.77 10.89
N ARG A 139 -18.54 8.90 10.04
CA ARG A 139 -18.60 8.51 8.62
C ARG A 139 -18.35 7.02 8.42
N ALA A 140 -17.77 6.33 9.41
CA ALA A 140 -17.54 4.90 9.34
C ALA A 140 -18.88 4.15 9.32
N PHE A 141 -18.98 3.13 8.47
CA PHE A 141 -20.20 2.33 8.34
C PHE A 141 -19.87 0.87 8.03
N THR A 142 -20.79 -0.02 8.38
CA THR A 142 -20.67 -1.44 8.06
C THR A 142 -21.50 -1.73 6.80
N ASP A 143 -20.89 -2.29 5.77
CA ASP A 143 -21.61 -2.69 4.55
C ASP A 143 -22.42 -3.98 4.78
N THR A 144 -23.23 -4.37 3.80
CA THR A 144 -24.08 -5.57 3.86
C THR A 144 -23.31 -6.86 4.11
N ASP A 145 -22.03 -6.91 3.72
CA ASP A 145 -21.15 -8.06 3.88
C ASP A 145 -20.49 -8.13 5.28
N GLY A 146 -20.84 -7.21 6.18
CA GLY A 146 -20.28 -7.15 7.53
C GLY A 146 -18.93 -6.43 7.64
N VAL A 147 -18.35 -6.01 6.52
CA VAL A 147 -17.08 -5.26 6.47
C VAL A 147 -17.30 -3.83 6.99
N LEU A 148 -16.48 -3.41 7.95
CA LEU A 148 -16.47 -2.04 8.44
C LEU A 148 -15.56 -1.17 7.55
N THR A 149 -16.15 -0.17 6.91
CA THR A 149 -15.45 0.80 6.08
C THR A 149 -15.24 2.08 6.87
N ALA A 150 -14.00 2.54 6.99
CA ALA A 150 -13.62 3.74 7.73
C ALA A 150 -12.81 4.73 6.88
N PRO A 151 -12.90 6.05 7.18
CA PRO A 151 -12.21 7.09 6.43
C PRO A 151 -10.72 7.18 6.78
N TRP A 152 -9.97 7.94 5.97
CA TRP A 152 -8.51 8.11 6.09
C TRP A 152 -7.98 8.42 7.49
N PRO A 153 -8.61 9.30 8.32
CA PRO A 153 -8.14 9.53 9.68
C PRO A 153 -8.12 8.26 10.55
N THR A 154 -9.08 7.36 10.34
CA THR A 154 -9.12 6.06 11.04
C THR A 154 -8.04 5.14 10.49
N THR A 155 -7.87 5.09 9.17
CA THR A 155 -6.80 4.33 8.48
C THR A 155 -5.43 4.68 9.04
N LEU A 156 -5.14 5.98 9.16
CA LEU A 156 -3.87 6.48 9.66
C LEU A 156 -3.64 6.14 11.14
N ALA A 157 -4.68 6.26 11.96
CA ALA A 157 -4.61 5.90 13.37
C ALA A 157 -4.33 4.40 13.55
N VAL A 158 -5.02 3.55 12.78
CA VAL A 158 -4.80 2.10 12.75
C VAL A 158 -3.40 1.76 12.26
N ALA A 159 -2.94 2.36 11.17
CA ALA A 159 -1.61 2.11 10.61
C ALA A 159 -0.49 2.45 11.59
N ARG A 160 -0.62 3.55 12.34
CA ARG A 160 0.34 3.92 13.41
C ARG A 160 0.39 2.88 14.52
N LEU A 161 -0.75 2.31 14.91
CA LEU A 161 -0.79 1.25 15.93
C LEU A 161 -0.20 -0.05 15.39
N LEU A 162 -0.55 -0.44 14.16
CA LEU A 162 0.02 -1.62 13.49
C LEU A 162 1.55 -1.51 13.37
N ALA A 163 2.05 -0.34 12.97
CA ALA A 163 3.48 -0.10 12.86
C ALA A 163 4.22 -0.27 14.21
N ARG A 164 3.58 0.06 15.33
CA ARG A 164 4.14 -0.20 16.68
C ARG A 164 4.16 -1.68 17.03
N THR A 165 3.07 -2.39 16.74
CA THR A 165 2.96 -3.83 17.06
C THR A 165 3.97 -4.68 16.28
N GLN A 166 4.36 -4.24 15.08
CA GLN A 166 5.29 -4.96 14.19
C GLN A 166 6.60 -4.17 13.96
N ALA A 167 7.00 -3.35 14.93
CA ALA A 167 8.13 -2.45 14.79
C ALA A 167 9.45 -3.17 14.41
N ASP A 168 9.77 -4.28 15.06
CA ASP A 168 11.00 -5.06 14.78
C ASP A 168 11.07 -5.57 13.33
N HIS A 169 9.93 -6.06 12.82
CA HIS A 169 9.82 -6.56 11.47
C HIS A 169 9.94 -5.42 10.44
N LEU A 170 9.23 -4.32 10.68
CA LEU A 170 9.19 -3.18 9.77
C LEU A 170 10.54 -2.45 9.69
N VAL A 171 11.24 -2.27 10.81
CA VAL A 171 12.56 -1.62 10.79
C VAL A 171 13.56 -2.45 9.96
N THR A 172 13.50 -3.78 10.09
CA THR A 172 14.34 -4.70 9.29
C THR A 172 14.01 -4.62 7.80
N LEU A 173 12.72 -4.61 7.47
CA LEU A 173 12.24 -4.48 6.09
C LEU A 173 12.68 -3.15 5.46
N LEU A 174 12.48 -2.04 6.16
CA LEU A 174 12.83 -0.70 5.69
C LEU A 174 14.33 -0.58 5.44
N ASP A 175 15.17 -1.16 6.31
CA ASP A 175 16.62 -1.20 6.08
C ASP A 175 16.97 -1.95 4.78
N LYS A 176 16.34 -3.10 4.54
CA LYS A 176 16.53 -3.88 3.31
C LYS A 176 16.06 -3.10 2.07
N GLN A 177 14.89 -2.47 2.13
CA GLN A 177 14.34 -1.67 1.04
C GLN A 177 15.25 -0.47 0.72
N GLU A 178 15.72 0.25 1.74
CA GLU A 178 16.66 1.36 1.55
C GLU A 178 18.00 0.92 0.97
N ARG A 179 18.55 -0.21 1.41
CA ARG A 179 19.77 -0.77 0.82
C ARG A 179 19.57 -1.04 -0.67
N GLN A 180 18.46 -1.65 -1.05
CA GLN A 180 18.12 -1.91 -2.45
C GLN A 180 17.91 -0.61 -3.24
N ALA A 181 17.23 0.38 -2.66
CA ALA A 181 17.00 1.67 -3.29
C ALA A 181 18.32 2.43 -3.52
N ARG A 182 19.22 2.46 -2.53
CA ARG A 182 20.57 3.04 -2.66
C ARG A 182 21.39 2.35 -3.73
N GLN A 183 21.36 1.01 -3.77
CA GLN A 183 22.06 0.26 -4.81
C GLN A 183 21.51 0.59 -6.21
N ALA A 184 20.18 0.66 -6.35
CA ALA A 184 19.52 1.02 -7.60
C ALA A 184 19.80 2.48 -8.00
N ALA A 185 19.98 3.39 -7.05
CA ALA A 185 20.36 4.79 -7.29
C ALA A 185 21.81 4.93 -7.80
N ILE A 186 22.69 3.96 -7.53
CA ILE A 186 24.08 3.96 -8.02
C ILE A 186 24.17 3.26 -9.39
N TYR A 187 23.52 2.10 -9.54
CA TYR A 187 23.73 1.21 -10.68
C TYR A 187 22.54 1.10 -11.64
N GLY A 188 21.41 1.73 -11.32
CA GLY A 188 20.15 1.52 -12.02
C GLY A 188 19.49 0.20 -11.64
N ARG A 189 18.32 -0.08 -12.21
CA ARG A 189 17.58 -1.32 -11.94
C ARG A 189 17.06 -1.93 -13.23
N TYR A 190 17.35 -3.21 -13.43
CA TYR A 190 16.85 -3.95 -14.59
C TYR A 190 15.71 -4.89 -14.17
N TYR A 191 14.54 -4.68 -14.76
CA TYR A 191 13.39 -5.55 -14.64
C TYR A 191 13.38 -6.51 -15.82
N ARG A 192 13.56 -7.81 -15.54
CA ARG A 192 13.47 -8.85 -16.56
C ARG A 192 12.06 -8.90 -17.14
N GLY A 193 11.95 -8.88 -18.46
CA GLY A 193 10.68 -9.05 -19.14
C GLY A 193 10.21 -10.51 -19.11
N ARG A 194 8.92 -10.71 -19.38
CA ARG A 194 8.32 -12.05 -19.50
C ARG A 194 8.08 -12.41 -20.97
N GLY A 195 8.47 -13.61 -21.37
CA GLY A 195 8.25 -14.12 -22.73
C GLY A 195 9.07 -13.37 -23.78
N LYS A 196 8.39 -12.73 -24.75
CA LYS A 196 9.04 -11.95 -25.82
C LYS A 196 9.40 -10.51 -25.43
N ASN A 197 9.04 -10.07 -24.23
CA ASN A 197 9.36 -8.71 -23.76
C ASN A 197 10.84 -8.65 -23.33
N PRO A 198 11.70 -7.79 -23.92
CA PRO A 198 13.13 -7.72 -23.59
C PRO A 198 13.44 -7.15 -22.19
N GLY A 199 12.43 -6.82 -21.40
CA GLY A 199 12.59 -6.22 -20.08
C GLY A 199 12.84 -4.71 -20.14
N THR A 200 12.94 -4.10 -18.98
CA THR A 200 13.04 -2.64 -18.84
C THR A 200 14.17 -2.29 -17.91
N TYR A 201 15.10 -1.49 -18.42
CA TYR A 201 16.16 -0.90 -17.61
C TYR A 201 15.73 0.50 -17.15
N ILE A 202 15.83 0.76 -15.85
CA ILE A 202 15.62 2.07 -15.23
C ILE A 202 16.99 2.63 -14.87
N SER A 203 17.25 3.87 -15.28
CA SER A 203 18.54 4.52 -15.04
C SER A 203 18.75 4.83 -13.55
N PRO A 204 20.02 4.95 -13.10
CA PRO A 204 20.32 5.31 -11.73
C PRO A 204 19.67 6.63 -11.28
N GLU A 205 19.57 7.61 -12.18
CA GLU A 205 19.01 8.94 -11.90
C GLU A 205 17.52 8.86 -11.54
N ILE A 206 16.76 8.05 -12.29
CA ILE A 206 15.33 7.83 -12.02
C ILE A 206 15.17 7.09 -10.68
N CYS A 207 16.01 6.07 -10.43
CA CYS A 207 16.01 5.37 -9.15
C CYS A 207 16.31 6.32 -7.98
N ALA A 208 17.27 7.24 -8.13
CA ALA A 208 17.62 8.24 -7.12
C ALA A 208 16.53 9.30 -6.91
N GLU A 209 15.75 9.62 -7.94
CA GLU A 209 14.57 10.48 -7.81
C GLU A 209 13.44 9.80 -7.03
N VAL A 210 13.14 8.54 -7.36
CA VAL A 210 12.14 7.74 -6.64
C VAL A 210 12.54 7.54 -5.19
N ASP A 211 13.80 7.21 -4.90
CA ASP A 211 14.30 7.06 -3.53
C ASP A 211 14.10 8.36 -2.71
N ARG A 212 14.41 9.52 -3.30
CA ARG A 212 14.18 10.82 -2.66
C ARG A 212 12.71 11.10 -2.37
N SER A 213 11.79 10.70 -3.26
CA SER A 213 10.36 10.93 -3.06
C SER A 213 9.73 9.97 -2.04
N TYR A 214 10.29 8.77 -1.87
CA TYR A 214 9.83 7.80 -0.88
C TYR A 214 10.44 8.01 0.52
N LYS A 215 11.59 8.68 0.61
CA LYS A 215 12.29 8.92 1.88
C LYS A 215 11.40 9.49 3.01
N PRO A 216 10.53 10.50 2.78
CA PRO A 216 9.65 11.02 3.83
C PRO A 216 8.70 9.95 4.40
N ALA A 217 8.22 9.03 3.56
CA ALA A 217 7.34 7.94 4.00
C ALA A 217 8.09 6.92 4.87
N CYS A 218 9.32 6.56 4.48
CA CYS A 218 10.18 5.68 5.28
C CYS A 218 10.50 6.29 6.65
N ASP A 219 10.77 7.59 6.70
CA ASP A 219 11.06 8.30 7.94
C ASP A 219 9.83 8.37 8.87
N LEU A 220 8.63 8.56 8.31
CA LEU A 220 7.37 8.47 9.06
C LEU A 220 7.14 7.07 9.64
N LEU A 221 7.36 6.01 8.86
CA LEU A 221 7.20 4.64 9.35
C LEU A 221 8.13 4.33 10.52
N ARG A 222 9.39 4.78 10.45
CA ARG A 222 10.32 4.66 11.60
C ARG A 222 9.81 5.39 12.82
N GLN A 223 9.32 6.61 12.62
CA GLN A 223 8.74 7.39 13.72
C GLN A 223 7.55 6.66 14.36
N TRP A 224 6.73 5.97 13.56
CA TRP A 224 5.59 5.20 14.07
C TRP A 224 6.04 3.95 14.82
N CYS A 225 7.06 3.25 14.33
CA CYS A 225 7.67 2.08 15.00
C CYS A 225 8.24 2.41 16.38
N GLY A 226 8.64 3.67 16.59
CA GLY A 226 9.19 4.16 17.85
C GLY A 226 10.70 4.36 17.79
N ILE A 227 11.17 5.35 18.55
CA ILE A 227 12.58 5.76 18.57
C ILE A 227 13.44 4.64 19.18
N GLU A 228 13.02 4.06 20.32
CA GLU A 228 13.78 3.02 21.02
C GLU A 228 14.00 1.78 20.14
N THR A 229 12.97 1.29 19.44
CA THR A 229 13.12 0.14 18.53
C THR A 229 14.06 0.45 17.37
N THR A 230 14.00 1.67 16.83
CA THR A 230 14.87 2.10 15.75
C THR A 230 16.33 2.21 16.21
N GLU A 231 16.55 2.78 17.40
CA GLU A 231 17.88 2.91 18.01
C GLU A 231 18.49 1.55 18.36
N ASN A 232 17.71 0.67 19.00
CA ASN A 232 18.12 -0.70 19.32
C ASN A 232 18.52 -1.47 18.06
N PHE A 233 17.74 -1.34 16.98
CA PHE A 233 18.07 -1.97 15.70
C PHE A 233 19.38 -1.41 15.11
N GLN A 234 19.56 -0.08 15.15
CA GLN A 234 20.78 0.57 14.67
C GLN A 234 22.01 0.14 15.48
N GLU A 235 21.87 0.02 16.80
CA GLU A 235 22.93 -0.47 17.69
C GLU A 235 23.26 -1.93 17.37
N LEU A 236 22.27 -2.81 17.29
CA LEU A 236 22.45 -4.21 16.91
C LEU A 236 23.14 -4.35 15.56
N LYS A 237 22.76 -3.52 14.59
CA LYS A 237 23.39 -3.49 13.27
C LYS A 237 24.85 -3.05 13.36
N ALA A 238 25.15 -1.97 14.07
CA ALA A 238 26.51 -1.48 14.27
C ALA A 238 27.40 -2.53 14.97
N LEU A 239 26.86 -3.22 15.98
CA LEU A 239 27.55 -4.32 16.66
C LEU A 239 27.82 -5.50 15.71
N ARG A 240 26.85 -5.88 14.85
CA ARG A 240 27.05 -6.93 13.85
C ARG A 240 28.13 -6.55 12.83
N GLU A 241 28.09 -5.32 12.31
CA GLU A 241 29.10 -4.80 11.39
C GLU A 241 30.50 -4.83 12.02
N GLU A 242 30.60 -4.47 13.30
CA GLU A 242 31.86 -4.49 14.04
C GLU A 242 32.38 -5.91 14.27
N VAL A 243 31.50 -6.86 14.62
CA VAL A 243 31.85 -8.28 14.75
C VAL A 243 32.35 -8.84 13.41
N LEU A 244 31.68 -8.52 12.30
CA LEU A 244 32.13 -8.92 10.96
C LEU A 244 33.48 -8.29 10.60
N ARG A 245 33.70 -7.02 10.93
CA ARG A 245 34.97 -6.32 10.70
C ARG A 245 36.11 -6.96 11.49
N ILE A 246 35.90 -7.26 12.78
CA ILE A 246 36.87 -7.96 13.63
C ILE A 246 37.14 -9.36 13.07
N GLY A 247 36.09 -10.09 12.67
CA GLY A 247 36.20 -11.40 12.04
C GLY A 247 37.09 -11.38 10.79
N LYS A 248 36.88 -10.41 9.88
CA LYS A 248 37.72 -10.22 8.69
C LYS A 248 39.17 -9.89 9.02
N LEU A 249 39.40 -9.00 9.99
CA LEU A 249 40.76 -8.64 10.41
C LEU A 249 41.48 -9.84 11.02
N MET A 250 40.79 -10.66 11.82
CA MET A 250 41.35 -11.88 12.37
C MET A 250 41.62 -12.94 11.30
N GLU A 251 40.72 -13.10 10.32
CA GLU A 251 40.95 -13.98 9.17
C GLU A 251 42.21 -13.57 8.38
N GLN A 252 42.36 -12.27 8.11
CA GLN A 252 43.55 -11.74 7.46
C GLN A 252 44.82 -11.95 8.30
N ALA A 253 44.75 -11.79 9.62
CA ALA A 253 45.86 -12.03 10.52
C ALA A 253 46.27 -13.51 10.56
N ILE A 254 45.31 -14.43 10.70
CA ILE A 254 45.52 -15.88 10.64
C ILE A 254 46.14 -16.26 9.29
N GLY A 255 45.62 -15.72 8.18
CA GLY A 255 46.16 -15.93 6.84
C GLY A 255 47.62 -15.50 6.72
N ARG A 256 47.98 -14.33 7.27
CA ARG A 256 49.37 -13.84 7.29
C ARG A 256 50.29 -14.69 8.19
N LEU A 257 49.82 -15.13 9.36
CA LEU A 257 50.58 -16.00 10.25
C LEU A 257 50.87 -17.36 9.63
N ARG A 258 49.88 -17.95 8.92
CA ARG A 258 50.06 -19.19 8.15
C ARG A 258 51.10 -19.00 7.03
N GLN A 259 51.02 -17.90 6.29
CA GLN A 259 52.01 -17.57 5.25
C GLN A 259 53.43 -17.36 5.81
N ALA A 260 53.55 -16.86 7.04
CA ALA A 260 54.83 -16.69 7.75
C ALA A 260 55.34 -17.98 8.42
N GLY A 261 54.65 -19.11 8.28
CA GLY A 261 55.03 -20.39 8.90
C GLY A 261 54.71 -20.53 10.39
N GLN A 262 54.01 -19.57 10.99
CA GLN A 262 53.60 -19.58 12.40
C GLN A 262 52.26 -20.30 12.60
N ALA A 263 52.18 -21.56 12.13
CA ALA A 263 50.94 -22.34 12.14
C ALA A 263 50.35 -22.53 13.55
N LYS A 264 51.20 -22.75 14.57
CA LYS A 264 50.73 -22.95 15.95
C LYS A 264 50.02 -21.72 16.54
N ASP A 265 50.49 -20.52 16.23
CA ASP A 265 49.87 -19.28 16.71
C ASP A 265 48.60 -18.96 15.91
N ALA A 266 48.58 -19.26 14.61
CA ALA A 266 47.38 -19.18 13.78
C ALA A 266 46.26 -20.10 14.30
N ASP A 267 46.58 -21.36 14.62
CA ASP A 267 45.62 -22.34 15.14
C ASP A 267 45.16 -22.02 16.57
N ARG A 268 45.93 -21.24 17.34
CA ARG A 268 45.51 -20.73 18.66
C ARG A 268 44.49 -19.60 18.49
N LEU A 269 44.75 -18.63 17.62
CA LEU A 269 43.83 -17.52 17.34
C LEU A 269 42.50 -17.99 16.72
N GLU A 270 42.56 -19.00 15.85
CA GLU A 270 41.34 -19.61 15.28
C GLU A 270 40.48 -20.28 16.35
N ARG A 271 41.10 -20.90 17.37
CA ARG A 271 40.39 -21.46 18.53
C ARG A 271 39.85 -20.39 19.48
N GLU A 272 40.60 -19.31 19.71
CA GLU A 272 40.17 -18.19 20.57
C GLU A 272 39.01 -17.39 19.96
N LEU A 273 38.88 -17.35 18.62
CA LEU A 273 37.76 -16.72 17.93
C LEU A 273 36.41 -17.39 18.26
N GLY A 274 36.42 -18.67 18.62
CA GLY A 274 35.24 -19.42 19.11
C GLY A 274 34.12 -19.65 18.09
N ILE A 275 34.20 -19.05 16.89
CA ILE A 275 33.27 -19.18 15.77
C ILE A 275 34.07 -19.69 14.56
N PRO A 276 33.68 -20.80 13.91
CA PRO A 276 34.35 -21.26 12.69
C PRO A 276 34.32 -20.17 11.61
N LEU A 277 35.45 -19.90 10.95
CA LEU A 277 35.58 -18.87 9.91
C LEU A 277 34.56 -19.08 8.76
N GLU A 278 34.15 -20.33 8.54
CA GLU A 278 33.12 -20.72 7.59
C GLU A 278 31.76 -20.11 7.92
N VAL A 279 31.42 -19.98 9.20
CA VAL A 279 30.14 -19.40 9.66
C VAL A 279 30.11 -17.89 9.42
N LEU A 280 31.24 -17.21 9.60
CA LEU A 280 31.37 -15.77 9.31
C LEU A 280 31.25 -15.48 7.80
N ARG A 281 31.84 -16.34 6.96
CA ARG A 281 31.69 -16.25 5.49
C ARG A 281 30.28 -16.56 5.01
N GLN A 282 29.53 -17.39 5.75
CA GLN A 282 28.14 -17.71 5.45
C GLN A 282 27.21 -16.54 5.82
N ALA A 283 27.42 -15.92 6.98
CA ALA A 283 26.67 -14.73 7.40
C ALA A 283 26.84 -13.55 6.42
N GLU A 284 28.02 -13.38 5.83
CA GLU A 284 28.25 -12.41 4.75
C GLU A 284 27.48 -12.68 3.45
N ARG A 285 27.01 -13.92 3.22
CA ARG A 285 26.23 -14.28 2.02
C ARG A 285 24.73 -14.12 2.23
N ASP A 286 24.28 -14.17 3.48
CA ASP A 286 22.86 -14.15 3.85
C ASP A 286 22.38 -12.73 4.27
N ASP A 287 23.31 -11.78 4.53
CA ASP A 287 23.06 -10.33 4.74
C ASP A 287 23.04 -9.49 3.44
#